data_AF-A0A968BRA3-F1
#
_entry.id   AF-A0A968BRA3-F1
#
_cell.length_a   1.000
_cell.length_b   1.000
_cell.length_c   1.000
_cell.angle_alpha   90.00
_cell.angle_beta   90.00
_cell.angle_gamma   90.00
#
_symmetry.space_group_name_H-M   'P 1'
#
loop_
_entity.id
_entity.type
_entity.pdbx_description
1 polymer ?
#
loop_
_entity_poly.entity_id
_entity_poly.type
_entity_poly.pdbx_seq_one_letter_code
_entity_poly.pdbx_strand_id
1 'polypeptide(L)'
;MHLSLEEQAMLAGEAGPGVAKAMEIVVALGRIYGAARLTPVSSVQVSGVSYKNLGDAGLAFLETWAAQGARVRVPTTLNPAGMDL
;
A
#
# COMPACT_ATOMS: atom_id res chain seq x y z
N MET A 1 17.98 -7.12 -0.52
CA MET A 1 16.92 -6.46 0.27
C MET A 1 17.30 -6.43 1.74
N HIS A 2 17.73 -5.26 2.20
CA HIS A 2 17.99 -4.95 3.59
C HIS A 2 16.87 -4.02 4.06
N LEU A 3 16.19 -4.42 5.14
CA LEU A 3 15.10 -3.67 5.75
C LEU A 3 15.57 -3.02 7.03
N SER A 4 15.13 -1.80 7.30
CA SER A 4 15.30 -1.14 8.59
C SER A 4 14.54 -1.88 9.70
N LEU A 5 14.82 -1.57 10.97
CA LEU A 5 14.07 -2.16 12.09
C LEU A 5 12.58 -1.82 12.02
N GLU A 6 12.22 -0.61 11.60
CA GLU A 6 10.81 -0.23 11.42
C GLU A 6 10.17 -1.05 10.30
N GLU A 7 10.86 -1.23 9.17
CA GLU A 7 10.35 -2.02 8.04
C GLU A 7 10.20 -3.51 8.40
N GLN A 8 11.09 -4.04 9.23
CA GLN A 8 10.98 -5.41 9.76
C GLN A 8 9.79 -5.54 10.70
N ALA A 9 9.59 -4.60 11.63
CA ALA A 9 8.44 -4.57 12.53
C ALA A 9 7.11 -4.46 11.76
N MET A 10 7.06 -3.61 10.73
CA MET A 10 5.91 -3.50 9.83
C MET A 10 5.62 -4.82 9.11
N LEU A 11 6.65 -5.49 8.57
CA LEU A 11 6.51 -6.79 7.91
C LEU A 11 6.09 -7.90 8.88
N ALA A 12 6.54 -7.85 10.13
CA ALA A 12 6.16 -8.78 11.20
C ALA A 12 4.71 -8.56 11.71
N GLY A 13 4.06 -7.47 11.29
CA GLY A 13 2.67 -7.17 11.62
C GLY A 13 2.46 -6.33 12.87
N GLU A 14 3.53 -5.76 13.44
CA GLU A 14 3.42 -4.89 14.62
C GLU A 14 2.63 -3.60 14.34
N ALA A 15 2.56 -3.18 13.07
CA ALA A 15 1.76 -2.04 12.60
C ALA A 15 0.35 -2.42 12.10
N GLY A 16 -0.09 -3.66 12.36
CA GLY A 16 -1.39 -4.18 11.96
C GLY A 16 -1.40 -4.94 10.62
N PRO A 17 -2.47 -5.68 10.35
CA PRO A 17 -2.53 -6.66 9.25
C PRO A 17 -2.47 -6.02 7.86
N GLY A 18 -3.10 -4.85 7.67
CA GLY A 18 -3.03 -4.13 6.40
C GLY A 18 -1.60 -3.68 6.08
N VAL A 19 -0.88 -3.13 7.04
CA VAL A 19 0.52 -2.71 6.84
C VAL A 19 1.43 -3.91 6.58
N ALA A 20 1.24 -5.01 7.30
CA ALA A 20 1.97 -6.25 7.07
C ALA A 20 1.79 -6.74 5.62
N LYS A 21 0.55 -6.73 5.13
CA LYS A 21 0.22 -7.14 3.76
C LYS A 21 0.83 -6.20 2.71
N ALA A 22 0.81 -4.89 2.96
CA ALA A 22 1.48 -3.92 2.09
C ALA A 22 2.99 -4.18 2.01
N MET A 23 3.62 -4.38 3.18
CA MET A 23 5.05 -4.67 3.26
C MET A 23 5.41 -5.99 2.58
N GLU A 24 4.58 -7.03 2.71
CA GLU A 24 4.78 -8.31 2.00
C GLU A 24 4.88 -8.07 0.48
N ILE A 25 3.94 -7.30 -0.08
CA ILE A 25 3.91 -6.97 -1.52
C ILE A 25 5.16 -6.17 -1.93
N VAL A 26 5.48 -5.11 -1.20
CA VAL A 26 6.62 -4.22 -1.51
C VAL A 26 7.95 -4.98 -1.41
N VAL A 27 8.13 -5.79 -0.38
CA VAL A 27 9.35 -6.59 -0.18
C VAL A 27 9.47 -7.68 -1.24
N ALA A 28 8.37 -8.34 -1.61
CA ALA A 28 8.36 -9.32 -2.68
C ALA A 28 8.79 -8.70 -4.02
N LEU A 29 8.20 -7.55 -4.40
CA LEU A 29 8.59 -6.82 -5.60
C LEU A 29 10.06 -6.42 -5.57
N GLY A 30 10.53 -5.85 -4.45
CA GLY A 30 11.92 -5.46 -4.36
C GLY A 30 12.88 -6.66 -4.39
N ARG A 31 12.50 -7.84 -3.89
CA ARG A 31 13.29 -9.08 -4.09
C ARG A 31 13.33 -9.50 -5.56
N ILE A 32 12.18 -9.49 -6.25
CA ILE A 32 12.06 -9.82 -7.68
C ILE A 32 12.97 -8.91 -8.52
N TYR A 33 12.99 -7.61 -8.22
CA TYR A 33 13.81 -6.63 -8.95
C TYR A 33 15.25 -6.50 -8.43
N GLY A 34 15.67 -7.32 -7.46
CA GLY A 34 17.03 -7.25 -6.92
C GLY A 34 17.35 -5.97 -6.14
N ALA A 35 16.34 -5.29 -5.59
CA ALA A 35 16.52 -4.07 -4.82
C ALA A 35 17.37 -4.32 -3.56
N ALA A 36 18.36 -3.44 -3.36
CA ALA A 36 19.22 -3.49 -2.20
C ALA A 36 18.47 -3.11 -0.91
N ARG A 37 17.61 -2.08 -0.96
CA ARG A 37 16.83 -1.53 0.15
C ARG A 37 15.57 -0.84 -0.35
N LEU A 38 14.65 -0.49 0.54
CA LEU A 38 13.54 0.42 0.24
C LEU A 38 14.01 1.88 0.28
N THR A 39 13.33 2.74 -0.46
CA THR A 39 13.60 4.18 -0.51
C THR A 39 12.41 4.92 0.12
N PRO A 40 12.62 5.76 1.14
CA PRO A 40 11.54 6.56 1.71
C PRO A 40 11.02 7.59 0.71
N VAL A 41 9.71 7.80 0.71
CA VAL A 41 9.04 8.79 -0.14
C VAL A 41 8.38 9.86 0.74
N SER A 42 8.32 11.11 0.24
CA SER A 42 7.65 12.22 0.94
C SER A 42 6.17 12.36 0.57
N SER A 43 5.76 11.83 -0.59
CA SER A 43 4.38 11.86 -1.09
C SER A 43 4.17 10.81 -2.17
N VAL A 44 2.92 10.46 -2.43
CA VAL A 44 2.52 9.47 -3.46
C VAL A 44 1.29 9.96 -4.21
N GLN A 45 1.20 9.65 -5.50
CA GLN A 45 -0.03 9.73 -6.28
C GLN A 45 -0.50 8.31 -6.62
N VAL A 46 -1.71 7.95 -6.22
CA VAL A 46 -2.34 6.69 -6.62
C VAL A 46 -3.02 6.90 -7.96
N SER A 47 -2.39 6.38 -9.02
CA SER A 47 -2.90 6.48 -10.39
C SER A 47 -3.79 5.28 -10.74
N GLY A 48 -4.66 5.46 -11.73
CA GLY A 48 -5.50 4.39 -12.26
C GLY A 48 -6.50 3.85 -11.25
N VAL A 49 -7.04 4.68 -10.35
CA VAL A 49 -8.07 4.28 -9.39
C VAL A 49 -9.35 5.05 -9.68
N SER A 50 -10.42 4.31 -10.00
CA SER A 50 -11.81 4.80 -10.17
C SER A 50 -12.78 3.65 -10.02
N TYR A 51 -14.01 3.88 -9.59
CA TYR A 51 -15.00 2.79 -9.58
C TYR A 51 -15.19 2.19 -10.99
N LYS A 52 -15.07 2.99 -12.04
CA LYS A 52 -15.16 2.54 -13.45
C LYS A 52 -14.17 1.43 -13.83
N ASN A 53 -12.97 1.41 -13.24
CA ASN A 53 -11.97 0.38 -13.55
C ASN A 53 -11.83 -0.69 -12.45
N LEU A 54 -12.20 -0.36 -11.22
CA LEU A 54 -12.17 -1.28 -10.09
C LEU A 54 -13.42 -2.19 -10.03
N GLY A 55 -14.58 -1.62 -10.32
CA GLY A 55 -15.89 -2.25 -10.08
C GLY A 55 -16.06 -2.71 -8.64
N ASP A 56 -17.05 -3.58 -8.42
CA ASP A 56 -17.36 -4.11 -7.08
C ASP A 56 -16.21 -4.91 -6.48
N ALA A 57 -15.46 -5.64 -7.30
CA ALA A 57 -14.33 -6.44 -6.82
C ALA A 57 -13.21 -5.55 -6.26
N GLY A 58 -12.87 -4.46 -6.95
CA GLY A 58 -11.87 -3.52 -6.48
C GLY A 58 -12.37 -2.68 -5.30
N LEU A 59 -13.66 -2.35 -5.24
CA LEU A 59 -14.27 -1.71 -4.08
C LEU A 59 -14.19 -2.62 -2.84
N ALA A 60 -14.66 -3.87 -2.93
CA ALA A 60 -14.60 -4.84 -1.83
C ALA A 60 -13.15 -5.12 -1.38
N PHE A 61 -12.21 -5.11 -2.32
CA PHE A 61 -10.79 -5.16 -2.00
C PHE A 61 -10.40 -3.96 -1.12
N LEU A 62 -10.64 -2.72 -1.55
CA LEU A 62 -10.30 -1.52 -0.77
C LEU A 62 -11.02 -1.47 0.60
N GLU A 63 -12.28 -1.88 0.65
CA GLU A 63 -13.05 -1.99 1.91
C GLU A 63 -12.41 -2.99 2.88
N THR A 64 -11.88 -4.12 2.38
CA THR A 64 -11.16 -5.09 3.20
C THR A 64 -9.92 -4.46 3.83
N TRP A 65 -9.15 -3.68 3.08
CA TRP A 65 -7.99 -2.96 3.61
C TRP A 65 -8.40 -1.91 4.65
N ALA A 66 -9.48 -1.17 4.39
CA ALA A 66 -10.02 -0.19 5.33
C ALA A 66 -10.49 -0.85 6.65
N ALA A 67 -11.17 -1.99 6.57
CA ALA A 67 -11.62 -2.79 7.71
C ALA A 67 -10.45 -3.38 8.51
N GLN A 68 -9.32 -3.68 7.86
CA GLN A 68 -8.07 -4.08 8.50
C GLN A 68 -7.31 -2.91 9.15
N GLY A 69 -7.89 -1.70 9.13
CA GLY A 69 -7.29 -0.51 9.73
C GLY A 69 -6.20 0.15 8.88
N ALA A 70 -6.06 -0.23 7.61
CA ALA A 70 -5.05 0.37 6.74
C ALA A 70 -5.31 1.88 6.56
N ARG A 71 -4.23 2.66 6.60
CA ARG A 71 -4.23 4.11 6.38
C ARG A 71 -3.01 4.49 5.56
N VAL A 72 -3.12 5.55 4.77
CA VAL A 72 -1.96 6.18 4.13
C VAL A 72 -1.05 6.78 5.20
N ARG A 73 0.28 6.70 5.01
CA ARG A 73 1.29 7.21 5.97
C ARG A 73 2.01 8.48 5.51
N VAL A 74 1.85 8.87 4.24
CA VAL A 74 2.41 10.10 3.66
C VAL A 74 1.31 10.83 2.91
N PRO A 75 1.44 12.16 2.66
CA PRO A 75 0.52 12.89 1.78
C PRO A 75 0.29 12.11 0.48
N THR A 76 -0.95 11.68 0.28
CA THR A 76 -1.33 10.81 -0.83
C THR A 76 -2.48 11.44 -1.59
N THR A 77 -2.30 11.62 -2.90
CA THR A 77 -3.34 12.10 -3.80
C THR A 77 -3.87 10.96 -4.66
N LEU A 78 -5.06 11.16 -5.23
CA LEU A 78 -5.70 10.22 -6.14
C LEU A 78 -6.21 10.96 -7.38
N ASN A 79 -6.51 10.22 -8.44
CA ASN A 79 -7.08 10.82 -9.65
C ASN A 79 -8.49 11.41 -9.37
N PRO A 80 -8.93 12.48 -10.06
CA PRO A 80 -10.22 13.12 -9.78
C PRO A 80 -11.43 12.19 -9.82
N ALA A 81 -11.39 11.16 -10.67
CA ALA A 81 -12.44 10.14 -10.80
C ALA A 81 -12.32 8.97 -9.80
N GLY A 82 -11.42 9.06 -8.82
CA GLY A 82 -11.18 8.02 -7.81
C GLY A 82 -12.07 8.12 -6.57
N MET A 83 -13.03 9.05 -6.56
CA MET A 83 -14.05 9.19 -5.53
C MET A 83 -15.42 9.09 -6.19
N ASP A 84 -16.41 8.61 -5.44
CA ASP A 84 -17.80 8.74 -5.87
C ASP A 84 -18.16 10.22 -6.05
N LEU A 85 -18.96 10.52 -7.08
CA LEU A 85 -19.54 11.83 -7.35
C LEU A 85 -20.95 11.92 -6.79
#